data_AF-A0A0L8J4B4-F1
#
_entry.id   AF-A0A0L8J4B4-F1
#
_cell.length_a   1.000
_cell.length_b   1.000
_cell.length_c   1.000
_cell.angle_alpha   90.00
_cell.angle_beta   90.00
_cell.angle_gamma   90.00
#
_symmetry.space_group_name_H-M   'P 1'
#
loop_
_entity.id
_entity.type
_entity.pdbx_description
1 polymer ?
#
loop_
_entity_poly.entity_id
_entity_poly.type
_entity_poly.pdbx_seq_one_letter_code
_entity_poly.pdbx_strand_id
1 'polypeptide(L)'
;MAGHHQELVDALQELRRAAGWPSFRTVSSLIREREDGRSGASHETVRSTLNGRQMPRWETVHDIVLVLAGLCTPPRDEETETGRFLLLWRAAGEGEKGALKSFQELANSGWGGEDGTWTPEMVMGILVNPFSAIEIAPALAAPHEPAISEDMWVQAMARFVEEQGAEHALRVLLHTLKGDYIGAAEGAPYGYRDMDREAMDARGAFLHGCREVRRRLGKEPNLLAESIRAMRADDTMDRHDRAEMLENESDLSLMREVMIVSPETWDEVSEDAHHMVFGYLIKQIGPPGPLGLPDAERFPIVWRIPEPVEG
;
A
#
# COMPACT_ATOMS: atom_id res chain seq x y z
N MET A 1 -19.41 24.23 28.44
CA MET A 1 -18.24 23.85 27.65
C MET A 1 -17.19 24.90 27.91
N ALA A 2 -16.10 24.58 28.61
CA ALA A 2 -14.98 25.49 28.74
C ALA A 2 -14.41 25.70 27.32
N GLY A 3 -14.30 26.95 26.86
CA GLY A 3 -13.87 27.21 25.47
C GLY A 3 -12.41 26.78 25.28
N HIS A 4 -12.05 26.31 24.09
CA HIS A 4 -10.70 25.85 23.73
C HIS A 4 -9.56 26.81 24.12
N HIS A 5 -9.84 28.11 24.18
CA HIS A 5 -8.90 29.11 24.71
C HIS A 5 -8.55 28.89 26.19
N GLN A 6 -9.49 28.47 27.02
CA GLN A 6 -9.24 28.11 28.42
C GLN A 6 -8.35 26.87 28.53
N GLU A 7 -8.56 25.87 27.66
CA GLU A 7 -7.74 24.64 27.64
C GLU A 7 -6.27 24.94 27.30
N LEU A 8 -6.02 25.83 26.33
CA LEU A 8 -4.68 26.32 26.01
C LEU A 8 -4.02 27.01 27.22
N VAL A 9 -4.76 27.87 27.91
CA VAL A 9 -4.27 28.65 29.06
C VAL A 9 -3.97 27.73 30.24
N ASP A 10 -4.85 26.76 30.51
CA ASP A 10 -4.67 25.79 31.59
C ASP A 10 -3.45 24.90 31.34
N ALA A 11 -3.25 24.45 30.10
CA ALA A 11 -2.06 23.70 29.71
C ALA A 11 -0.78 24.54 29.89
N LEU A 12 -0.78 25.81 29.48
CA LEU A 12 0.36 26.71 29.66
C LEU A 12 0.70 26.93 31.14
N GLN A 13 -0.32 27.03 31.99
CA GLN A 13 -0.12 27.14 33.44
C GLN A 13 0.38 25.84 34.08
N GLU A 14 -0.07 24.68 33.58
CA GLU A 14 0.47 23.38 33.98
C GLU A 14 1.96 23.26 33.65
N LEU A 15 2.34 23.57 32.40
CA LEU A 15 3.73 23.50 31.98
C LEU A 15 4.60 24.47 32.79
N ARG A 16 4.10 25.68 33.07
CA ARG A 16 4.79 26.64 33.94
C ARG A 16 4.96 26.12 35.37
N ARG A 17 3.95 25.40 35.90
CA ARG A 17 4.02 24.78 37.23
C ARG A 17 5.07 23.67 37.25
N ALA A 18 5.11 22.83 36.22
CA ALA A 18 6.10 21.77 36.05
C ALA A 18 7.54 22.33 35.93
N ALA A 19 7.69 23.51 35.33
CA ALA A 19 8.95 24.25 35.25
C ALA A 19 9.35 24.99 36.55
N GLY A 20 8.62 24.82 37.65
CA GLY A 20 8.95 25.46 38.93
C GLY A 20 8.52 26.92 39.07
N TRP A 21 7.48 27.34 38.34
CA TRP A 21 6.93 28.71 38.39
C TRP A 21 7.93 29.83 38.08
N PRO A 22 8.65 29.77 36.94
CA PRO A 22 9.55 30.85 36.56
C PRO A 22 8.79 32.18 36.43
N SER A 23 9.49 33.27 36.73
CA SER A 23 8.92 34.62 36.60
C SER A 23 8.73 34.97 35.12
N PHE A 24 7.74 35.81 34.79
CA PHE A 24 7.50 36.22 33.40
C PHE A 24 8.71 36.94 32.77
N ARG A 25 9.50 37.66 33.59
CA ARG A 25 10.74 38.30 33.16
C ARG A 25 11.82 37.26 32.86
N THR A 26 11.95 36.24 33.70
CA THR A 26 12.87 35.11 33.49
C THR A 26 12.58 34.41 32.17
N VAL A 27 11.31 34.07 31.91
CA VAL A 27 10.90 33.43 30.64
C VAL A 27 11.21 34.34 29.44
N SER A 28 10.88 35.63 29.51
CA SER A 28 11.18 36.59 28.42
C SER A 28 12.69 36.77 28.17
N SER A 29 13.52 36.76 29.21
CA SER A 29 14.98 36.79 29.07
C SER A 29 15.51 35.53 28.38
N LEU A 30 15.05 34.35 28.80
CA LEU A 30 15.48 33.07 28.20
C LEU A 30 15.06 32.94 26.74
N ILE A 31 13.87 33.43 26.37
CA ILE A 31 13.44 33.49 24.96
C ILE A 31 14.40 34.35 24.13
N ARG A 32 14.91 35.46 24.67
CA ARG A 32 15.84 36.36 23.97
C ARG A 32 17.27 35.82 23.88
N GLU A 33 17.66 34.98 24.84
CA GLU A 33 18.99 34.37 24.90
C GLU A 33 19.12 33.16 23.95
N ARG A 34 17.99 32.61 23.49
CA ARG A 34 17.94 31.51 22.50
C ARG A 34 18.24 32.02 21.08
N GLU A 35 19.17 31.36 20.38
CA GLU A 35 19.51 31.67 18.97
C GLU A 35 18.36 31.30 18.01
N ASP A 36 17.49 30.39 18.42
CA ASP A 36 16.34 29.84 17.68
C ASP A 36 15.00 30.54 17.97
N GLY A 37 15.00 31.59 18.82
CA GLY A 37 13.78 32.30 19.23
C GLY A 37 13.09 33.02 18.07
N ARG A 38 11.79 32.76 17.87
CA ARG A 38 11.01 33.29 16.73
C ARG A 38 10.21 34.55 17.08
N SER A 39 9.98 34.79 18.36
CA SER A 39 9.23 35.90 18.90
C SER A 39 10.13 36.73 19.82
N GLY A 40 10.27 38.03 19.53
CA GLY A 40 10.90 39.00 20.43
C GLY A 40 10.02 39.31 21.65
N ALA A 41 9.35 38.30 22.24
CA ALA A 41 8.28 38.47 23.20
C ALA A 41 8.75 39.20 24.46
N SER A 42 8.07 40.31 24.77
CA SER A 42 8.30 41.07 25.99
C SER A 42 7.72 40.34 27.21
N HIS A 43 8.19 40.69 28.42
CA HIS A 43 7.63 40.13 29.66
C HIS A 43 6.12 40.40 29.83
N GLU A 44 5.60 41.51 29.27
CA GLU A 44 4.16 41.78 29.29
C GLU A 44 3.40 40.91 28.28
N THR A 45 4.02 40.60 27.13
CA THR A 45 3.49 39.63 26.17
C THR A 45 3.39 38.24 26.79
N VAL A 46 4.47 37.77 27.41
CA VAL A 46 4.51 36.48 28.13
C VAL A 46 3.47 36.44 29.24
N ARG A 47 3.34 37.52 30.00
CA ARG A 47 2.30 37.66 31.05
C ARG A 47 0.90 37.61 30.46
N SER A 48 0.64 38.31 29.35
CA SER A 48 -0.67 38.34 28.70
C SER A 48 -1.07 36.95 28.21
N THR A 49 -0.14 36.23 27.58
CA THR A 49 -0.31 34.86 27.07
C THR A 49 -0.60 33.85 28.19
N LEU A 50 0.24 33.80 29.23
CA LEU A 50 0.10 32.82 30.33
C LEU A 50 -1.14 33.05 31.21
N ASN A 51 -1.70 34.27 31.19
CA ASN A 51 -2.94 34.59 31.89
C ASN A 51 -4.16 34.55 30.98
N GLY A 52 -4.01 34.18 29.70
CA GLY A 52 -5.13 34.05 28.77
C GLY A 52 -5.85 35.34 28.40
N ARG A 53 -5.19 36.50 28.57
CA ARG A 53 -5.84 37.81 28.34
C ARG A 53 -6.14 38.10 26.87
N GLN A 54 -5.34 37.55 25.98
CA GLN A 54 -5.48 37.69 24.53
C GLN A 54 -5.01 36.39 23.87
N MET A 55 -5.60 36.05 22.71
CA MET A 55 -5.08 35.00 21.85
C MET A 55 -3.67 35.37 21.36
N PRO A 56 -2.61 34.64 21.75
CA PRO A 56 -1.26 34.88 21.26
C PRO A 56 -1.09 34.43 19.82
N ARG A 57 -0.02 34.90 19.15
CA ARG A 57 0.45 34.27 17.90
C ARG A 57 1.18 32.96 18.23
N TRP A 58 1.23 32.05 17.27
CA TRP A 58 1.89 30.76 17.44
C TRP A 58 3.37 30.89 17.83
N GLU A 59 4.11 31.82 17.22
CA GLU A 59 5.55 32.01 17.51
C GLU A 59 5.78 32.34 18.99
N THR A 60 4.89 33.13 19.58
CA THR A 60 4.95 33.46 21.01
C THR A 60 4.66 32.25 21.90
N VAL A 61 3.70 31.40 21.52
CA VAL A 61 3.38 30.17 22.27
C VAL A 61 4.53 29.18 22.17
N HIS A 62 5.03 28.95 20.97
CA HIS A 62 6.16 28.09 20.66
C HIS A 62 7.37 28.41 21.54
N ASP A 63 7.83 29.67 21.56
CA ASP A 63 9.02 30.03 22.33
C ASP A 63 8.81 29.91 23.84
N ILE A 64 7.60 30.21 24.33
CA ILE A 64 7.25 30.00 25.75
C ILE A 64 7.29 28.50 26.09
N VAL A 65 6.76 27.64 25.22
CA VAL A 65 6.72 26.19 25.42
C VAL A 65 8.12 25.61 25.43
N LEU A 66 8.97 25.96 24.47
CA LEU A 66 10.37 25.50 24.42
C LEU A 66 11.14 25.85 25.69
N VAL A 67 11.04 27.11 26.14
CA VAL A 67 11.71 27.55 27.38
C VAL A 67 11.17 26.82 28.59
N LEU A 68 9.86 26.66 28.72
CA LEU A 68 9.28 25.99 29.89
C LEU A 68 9.53 24.48 29.90
N ALA A 69 9.52 23.82 28.73
CA ALA A 69 9.83 22.39 28.60
C ALA A 69 11.26 22.08 29.04
N GLY A 70 12.23 22.90 28.60
CA GLY A 70 13.63 22.78 29.01
C GLY A 70 13.89 23.07 30.50
N LEU A 71 13.03 23.87 31.15
CA LEU A 71 13.10 24.15 32.59
C LEU A 71 12.41 23.10 33.47
N CYS A 72 11.67 22.15 32.90
CA CYS A 72 11.04 21.08 33.65
C CYS A 72 12.09 20.15 34.28
N THR A 73 11.73 19.48 35.39
CA THR A 73 12.56 18.46 36.01
C THR A 73 11.76 17.15 36.17
N PRO A 74 12.08 16.08 35.40
CA PRO A 74 13.06 16.03 34.31
C PRO A 74 12.66 16.94 33.13
N PRO A 75 13.61 17.37 32.28
CA PRO A 75 13.31 18.11 31.06
C PRO A 75 12.30 17.34 30.22
N ARG A 76 11.26 18.02 29.75
CA ARG A 76 10.29 17.43 28.82
C ARG A 76 10.82 17.58 27.40
N ASP A 77 10.48 16.63 26.55
CA ASP A 77 10.84 16.67 25.14
C ASP A 77 10.21 17.90 24.45
N GLU A 78 11.06 18.71 23.84
CA GLU A 78 10.67 20.00 23.25
C GLU A 78 9.73 19.81 22.05
N GLU A 79 9.96 18.79 21.23
CA GLU A 79 9.18 18.50 20.04
C GLU A 79 7.77 18.02 20.41
N THR A 80 7.67 17.09 21.35
CA THR A 80 6.40 16.56 21.87
C THR A 80 5.53 17.65 22.50
N GLU A 81 6.10 18.51 23.36
CA GLU A 81 5.34 19.60 23.98
C GLU A 81 4.93 20.66 22.94
N THR A 82 5.80 20.99 21.99
CA THR A 82 5.47 21.93 20.91
C THR A 82 4.29 21.42 20.06
N GLY A 83 4.30 20.14 19.67
CA GLY A 83 3.16 19.53 18.96
C GLY A 83 1.86 19.59 19.77
N ARG A 84 1.93 19.27 21.07
CA ARG A 84 0.77 19.35 21.97
C ARG A 84 0.15 20.76 22.03
N PHE A 85 0.99 21.79 22.17
CA PHE A 85 0.51 23.18 22.28
C PHE A 85 0.06 23.77 20.94
N LEU A 86 0.59 23.30 19.82
CA LEU A 86 0.14 23.70 18.48
C LEU A 86 -1.33 23.32 18.26
N LEU A 87 -1.71 22.10 18.65
CA LEU A 87 -3.10 21.62 18.57
C LEU A 87 -4.04 22.46 19.42
N LEU A 88 -3.66 22.75 20.68
CA LEU A 88 -4.46 23.59 21.57
C LEU A 88 -4.59 25.02 21.05
N TRP A 89 -3.52 25.57 20.48
CA TRP A 89 -3.53 26.92 19.90
C TRP A 89 -4.43 27.00 18.67
N ARG A 90 -4.37 26.03 17.76
CA ARG A 90 -5.25 25.94 16.58
C ARG A 90 -6.71 25.78 16.98
N ALA A 91 -7.01 24.86 17.91
CA ALA A 91 -8.38 24.66 18.40
C ALA A 91 -8.96 25.95 19.02
N ALA A 92 -8.12 26.71 19.72
CA ALA A 92 -8.52 27.98 20.33
C ALA A 92 -8.65 29.13 19.31
N GLY A 93 -7.81 29.19 18.28
CA GLY A 93 -7.75 30.29 17.30
C GLY A 93 -8.65 30.10 16.07
N GLU A 94 -8.83 28.85 15.63
CA GLU A 94 -9.51 28.48 14.37
C GLU A 94 -10.80 27.68 14.61
N GLY A 95 -11.10 27.32 15.86
CA GLY A 95 -12.23 26.46 16.24
C GLY A 95 -11.98 24.99 15.90
N GLU A 96 -13.04 24.16 15.84
CA GLU A 96 -12.96 22.72 15.50
C GLU A 96 -12.22 22.44 14.17
N LYS A 97 -12.13 23.44 13.28
CA LYS A 97 -11.40 23.35 12.01
C LYS A 97 -9.89 23.23 12.16
N GLY A 98 -9.34 23.58 13.33
CA GLY A 98 -7.92 23.42 13.67
C GLY A 98 -7.56 22.05 14.25
N ALA A 99 -8.52 21.10 14.32
CA ALA A 99 -8.31 19.79 14.94
C ALA A 99 -7.45 18.83 14.13
N LEU A 100 -7.33 19.05 12.82
CA LEU A 100 -6.51 18.18 11.97
C LEU A 100 -5.02 18.46 12.19
N LYS A 101 -4.26 17.40 12.42
CA LYS A 101 -2.79 17.47 12.38
C LYS A 101 -2.32 18.00 11.02
N SER A 102 -1.27 18.81 11.05
CA SER A 102 -0.54 19.16 9.82
C SER A 102 0.20 17.94 9.28
N PHE A 103 0.54 17.98 8.00
CA PHE A 103 1.25 16.88 7.33
C PHE A 103 2.55 16.48 8.05
N GLN A 104 3.28 17.47 8.58
CA GLN A 104 4.53 17.25 9.29
C GLN A 104 4.32 16.58 10.66
N GLU A 105 3.20 16.89 11.33
CA GLU A 105 2.80 16.20 12.56
C GLU A 105 2.35 14.76 12.28
N LEU A 106 1.69 14.50 11.14
CA LEU A 106 1.34 13.14 10.70
C LEU A 106 2.59 12.29 10.41
N ALA A 107 3.62 12.87 9.77
CA ALA A 107 4.86 12.18 9.50
C ALA A 107 5.60 11.78 10.79
N ASN A 108 5.63 12.66 11.79
CA ASN A 108 6.38 12.43 13.03
C ASN A 108 5.61 11.58 14.06
N SER A 109 4.28 11.61 14.05
CA SER A 109 3.43 10.92 15.05
C SER A 109 2.57 9.79 14.49
N GLY A 110 2.69 9.51 13.19
CA GLY A 110 1.86 8.56 12.47
C GLY A 110 0.40 9.03 12.31
N TRP A 111 -0.37 8.24 11.58
CA TRP A 111 -1.80 8.49 11.33
C TRP A 111 -2.69 8.30 12.57
N GLY A 112 -2.13 7.77 13.67
CA GLY A 112 -2.89 7.31 14.84
C GLY A 112 -3.66 6.01 14.54
N GLY A 113 -3.99 5.23 15.58
CA GLY A 113 -4.80 4.00 15.47
C GLY A 113 -4.21 2.76 16.12
N GLU A 114 -2.98 2.80 16.65
CA GLU A 114 -2.37 1.67 17.38
C GLU A 114 -3.11 1.32 18.67
N ASP A 115 -3.89 2.26 19.21
CA ASP A 115 -4.74 2.09 20.40
C ASP A 115 -6.19 1.70 20.08
N GLY A 116 -6.52 1.52 18.79
CA GLY A 116 -7.86 1.12 18.33
C GLY A 116 -8.90 2.25 18.29
N THR A 117 -8.49 3.52 18.48
CA THR A 117 -9.42 4.66 18.40
C THR A 117 -9.46 5.28 16.99
N TRP A 118 -10.67 5.65 16.54
CA TRP A 118 -10.85 6.31 15.24
C TRP A 118 -10.57 7.80 15.35
N THR A 119 -9.59 8.29 14.60
CA THR A 119 -9.26 9.72 14.52
C THR A 119 -9.77 10.35 13.22
N PRO A 120 -10.05 11.66 13.18
CA PRO A 120 -10.36 12.38 11.94
C PRO A 120 -9.31 12.19 10.84
N GLU A 121 -8.03 12.07 11.22
CA GLU A 121 -6.91 11.79 10.33
C GLU A 121 -7.02 10.41 9.67
N MET A 122 -7.43 9.37 10.40
CA MET A 122 -7.64 8.03 9.83
C MET A 122 -8.77 8.01 8.80
N VAL A 123 -9.88 8.68 9.11
CA VAL A 123 -11.02 8.80 8.19
C VAL A 123 -10.59 9.53 6.92
N MET A 124 -9.83 10.61 7.09
CA MET A 124 -9.29 11.35 5.96
C MET A 124 -8.32 10.49 5.15
N GLY A 125 -7.40 9.78 5.82
CA GLY A 125 -6.49 8.83 5.20
C GLY A 125 -7.23 7.81 4.34
N ILE A 126 -8.30 7.20 4.84
CA ILE A 126 -9.15 6.28 4.08
C ILE A 126 -9.83 6.96 2.88
N LEU A 127 -10.31 8.19 3.05
CA LEU A 127 -11.02 8.93 1.99
C LEU A 127 -10.10 9.43 0.86
N VAL A 128 -8.85 9.80 1.16
CA VAL A 128 -7.86 10.19 0.14
C VAL A 128 -6.97 9.04 -0.32
N ASN A 129 -7.06 7.88 0.33
CA ASN A 129 -6.27 6.74 -0.08
C ASN A 129 -6.64 6.36 -1.53
N PRO A 130 -5.71 6.47 -2.49
CA PRO A 130 -5.99 6.10 -3.87
C PRO A 130 -6.34 4.61 -4.01
N PHE A 131 -5.91 3.74 -3.09
CA PHE A 131 -6.34 2.34 -3.01
C PHE A 131 -7.85 2.19 -2.71
N SER A 132 -8.50 3.17 -2.10
CA SER A 132 -9.97 3.17 -1.93
C SER A 132 -10.72 3.35 -3.26
N ALA A 133 -10.01 3.76 -4.33
CA ALA A 133 -10.56 3.95 -5.66
C ALA A 133 -9.96 3.00 -6.71
N ILE A 134 -9.04 2.11 -6.32
CA ILE A 134 -8.26 1.27 -7.25
C ILE A 134 -8.05 -0.12 -6.63
N GLU A 135 -8.33 -1.17 -7.41
CA GLU A 135 -8.08 -2.56 -7.05
C GLU A 135 -6.72 -2.99 -7.62
N ILE A 136 -5.77 -3.40 -6.76
CA ILE A 136 -4.41 -3.80 -7.17
C ILE A 136 -4.22 -5.30 -7.00
N ALA A 137 -3.80 -5.98 -8.06
CA ALA A 137 -3.51 -7.41 -8.03
C ALA A 137 -2.34 -7.74 -7.07
N PRO A 138 -2.45 -8.79 -6.22
CA PRO A 138 -1.43 -9.13 -5.22
C PRO A 138 0.00 -9.34 -5.77
N ALA A 139 0.13 -9.77 -7.02
CA ALA A 139 1.42 -9.96 -7.69
C ALA A 139 2.22 -8.64 -7.89
N LEU A 140 1.54 -7.50 -7.91
CA LEU A 140 2.13 -6.16 -8.01
C LEU A 140 2.46 -5.54 -6.63
N ALA A 141 2.07 -6.21 -5.54
CA ALA A 141 2.29 -5.76 -4.17
C ALA A 141 3.45 -6.52 -3.46
N ALA A 142 4.23 -7.31 -4.21
CA ALA A 142 5.41 -7.95 -3.67
C ALA A 142 6.45 -6.90 -3.26
N PRO A 143 7.10 -7.03 -2.08
CA PRO A 143 8.09 -6.05 -1.63
C PRO A 143 9.24 -5.93 -2.63
N HIS A 144 9.49 -4.71 -3.10
CA HIS A 144 10.63 -4.39 -3.96
C HIS A 144 11.34 -3.13 -3.46
N GLU A 145 12.61 -2.98 -3.82
CA GLU A 145 13.36 -1.77 -3.52
C GLU A 145 12.88 -0.62 -4.42
N PRO A 146 12.56 0.57 -3.87
CA PRO A 146 12.12 1.72 -4.67
C PRO A 146 13.24 2.25 -5.58
N ALA A 147 12.89 2.67 -6.79
CA ALA A 147 13.85 3.25 -7.74
C ALA A 147 14.37 4.64 -7.31
N ILE A 148 13.61 5.34 -6.47
CA ILE A 148 14.00 6.61 -5.84
C ILE A 148 13.55 6.59 -4.38
N SER A 149 14.26 7.31 -3.52
CA SER A 149 13.86 7.47 -2.13
C SER A 149 12.56 8.27 -2.02
N GLU A 150 11.85 8.05 -0.92
CA GLU A 150 10.61 8.76 -0.61
C GLU A 150 10.82 10.29 -0.59
N ASP A 151 11.87 10.76 0.09
CA ASP A 151 12.22 12.19 0.16
C ASP A 151 12.42 12.82 -1.22
N MET A 152 13.10 12.11 -2.13
CA MET A 152 13.32 12.59 -3.50
C MET A 152 12.02 12.67 -4.30
N TRP A 153 11.12 11.69 -4.12
CA TRP A 153 9.81 11.71 -4.78
C TRP A 153 8.94 12.86 -4.25
N VAL A 154 8.93 13.08 -2.94
CA VAL A 154 8.17 14.16 -2.30
C VAL A 154 8.64 15.53 -2.78
N GLN A 155 9.96 15.77 -2.81
CA GLN A 155 10.51 17.04 -3.33
C GLN A 155 10.15 17.28 -4.80
N ALA A 156 10.19 16.23 -5.63
CA ALA A 156 9.81 16.33 -7.04
C ALA A 156 8.33 16.65 -7.21
N MET A 157 7.44 16.01 -6.44
CA MET A 157 6.01 16.25 -6.49
C MET A 157 5.62 17.63 -5.95
N ALA A 158 6.26 18.11 -4.88
CA ALA A 158 6.03 19.46 -4.36
C ALA A 158 6.35 20.52 -5.42
N ARG A 159 7.52 20.39 -6.07
CA ARG A 159 7.91 21.28 -7.17
C ARG A 159 6.94 21.19 -8.36
N PHE A 160 6.47 20.00 -8.71
CA PHE A 160 5.50 19.82 -9.79
C PHE A 160 4.15 20.50 -9.47
N VAL A 161 3.69 20.45 -8.22
CA VAL A 161 2.48 21.15 -7.76
C VAL A 161 2.67 22.66 -7.82
N GLU A 162 3.82 23.17 -7.41
CA GLU A 162 4.14 24.61 -7.51
C GLU A 162 4.15 25.11 -8.96
N GLU A 163 4.68 24.31 -9.89
CA GLU A 163 4.83 24.68 -11.30
C GLU A 163 3.54 24.48 -12.12
N GLN A 164 2.77 23.42 -11.87
CA GLN A 164 1.61 23.02 -12.71
C GLN A 164 0.25 23.14 -12.01
N GLY A 165 0.24 23.41 -10.70
CA GLY A 165 -0.97 23.49 -9.89
C GLY A 165 -1.44 22.14 -9.37
N ALA A 166 -2.08 22.17 -8.19
CA ALA A 166 -2.49 20.98 -7.45
C ALA A 166 -3.48 20.09 -8.21
N GLU A 167 -4.46 20.68 -8.91
CA GLU A 167 -5.44 19.88 -9.67
C GLU A 167 -4.79 19.08 -10.79
N HIS A 168 -3.87 19.71 -11.54
CA HIS A 168 -3.17 19.03 -12.63
C HIS A 168 -2.26 17.92 -12.09
N ALA A 169 -1.51 18.21 -11.02
CA ALA A 169 -0.66 17.23 -10.35
C ALA A 169 -1.44 16.00 -9.87
N LEU A 170 -2.61 16.20 -9.25
CA LEU A 170 -3.47 15.11 -8.80
C LEU A 170 -4.06 14.31 -9.97
N ARG A 171 -4.45 14.96 -11.07
CA ARG A 171 -4.93 14.26 -12.28
C ARG A 171 -3.83 13.41 -12.92
N VAL A 172 -2.62 13.93 -13.02
CA VAL A 172 -1.45 13.21 -13.54
C VAL A 172 -1.06 12.05 -12.62
N LEU A 173 -1.06 12.26 -11.30
CA LEU A 173 -0.84 11.20 -10.33
C LEU A 173 -1.90 10.11 -10.46
N LEU A 174 -3.17 10.48 -10.59
CA LEU A 174 -4.25 9.53 -10.82
C LEU A 174 -4.11 8.77 -12.15
N HIS A 175 -3.67 9.42 -13.23
CA HIS A 175 -3.35 8.72 -14.49
C HIS A 175 -2.18 7.75 -14.32
N THR A 176 -1.13 8.17 -13.62
CA THR A 176 0.06 7.33 -13.37
C THR A 176 -0.28 6.13 -12.48
N LEU A 177 -1.06 6.33 -11.42
CA LEU A 177 -1.54 5.27 -10.53
C LEU A 177 -2.54 4.33 -11.21
N LYS A 178 -3.27 4.83 -12.20
CA LYS A 178 -4.05 3.97 -13.10
C LYS A 178 -3.14 3.18 -14.02
N GLY A 179 -1.95 3.66 -14.37
CA GLY A 179 -0.97 2.91 -15.17
C GLY A 179 -0.67 3.54 -16.53
N ASP A 180 -1.13 4.77 -16.79
CA ASP A 180 -0.72 5.60 -17.93
C ASP A 180 0.65 6.26 -17.66
N TYR A 181 1.71 5.46 -17.54
CA TYR A 181 3.07 5.97 -17.38
C TYR A 181 3.82 6.07 -18.72
N ILE A 182 4.79 6.99 -18.78
CA ILE A 182 5.62 7.24 -19.96
C ILE A 182 6.41 5.97 -20.32
N GLY A 183 6.15 5.42 -21.50
CA GLY A 183 6.75 4.17 -21.98
C GLY A 183 5.77 2.99 -22.09
N ALA A 184 4.54 3.14 -21.62
CA ALA A 184 3.46 2.23 -21.99
C ALA A 184 3.23 2.31 -23.51
N ALA A 185 3.07 1.15 -24.17
CA ALA A 185 2.63 1.13 -25.56
C ALA A 185 1.25 1.78 -25.65
N GLU A 186 1.04 2.60 -26.68
CA GLU A 186 -0.21 3.32 -26.91
C GLU A 186 -1.40 2.34 -26.83
N GLY A 187 -2.28 2.51 -25.83
CA GLY A 187 -3.48 1.68 -25.64
C GLY A 187 -3.50 0.73 -24.42
N ALA A 188 -2.50 0.75 -23.52
CA ALA A 188 -2.49 -0.12 -22.34
C ALA A 188 -2.43 0.67 -21.00
N PRO A 189 -3.56 1.26 -20.53
CA PRO A 189 -3.56 2.23 -19.44
C PRO A 189 -3.39 1.63 -18.03
N TYR A 190 -3.02 0.35 -17.91
CA TYR A 190 -2.93 -0.38 -16.63
C TYR A 190 -1.84 -1.47 -16.62
N GLY A 191 -1.02 -1.62 -17.65
CA GLY A 191 -0.17 -2.82 -17.78
C GLY A 191 -0.95 -4.14 -17.92
N TYR A 192 -2.30 -4.10 -17.97
CA TYR A 192 -3.08 -5.17 -18.58
C TYR A 192 -2.55 -5.34 -19.99
N ARG A 193 -2.04 -6.54 -20.28
CA ARG A 193 -1.86 -6.94 -21.67
C ARG A 193 -3.26 -6.78 -22.25
N ASP A 194 -3.36 -5.96 -23.29
CA ASP A 194 -4.49 -5.89 -24.22
C ASP A 194 -5.44 -7.11 -24.04
N MET A 195 -6.66 -6.91 -23.55
CA MET A 195 -7.58 -8.01 -23.21
C MET A 195 -7.74 -8.99 -24.38
N ASP A 196 -7.68 -8.47 -25.61
CA ASP A 196 -7.69 -9.29 -26.81
C ASP A 196 -6.40 -10.11 -26.92
N ARG A 197 -5.26 -9.55 -26.55
CA ARG A 197 -3.97 -10.25 -26.44
C ARG A 197 -3.94 -11.28 -25.32
N GLU A 198 -4.47 -11.00 -24.13
CA GLU A 198 -4.56 -12.00 -23.05
C GLU A 198 -5.46 -13.16 -23.47
N ALA A 199 -6.61 -12.87 -24.08
CA ALA A 199 -7.49 -13.89 -24.64
C ALA A 199 -6.79 -14.68 -25.76
N MET A 200 -6.01 -14.01 -26.64
CA MET A 200 -5.23 -14.65 -27.68
C MET A 200 -4.09 -15.52 -27.12
N ASP A 201 -3.37 -15.05 -26.11
CA ASP A 201 -2.27 -15.78 -25.47
C ASP A 201 -2.81 -16.94 -24.63
N ALA A 202 -3.94 -16.77 -23.92
CA ALA A 202 -4.63 -17.85 -23.21
C ALA A 202 -5.13 -18.92 -24.19
N ARG A 203 -5.77 -18.51 -25.29
CA ARG A 203 -6.17 -19.42 -26.37
C ARG A 203 -4.97 -20.11 -27.02
N GLY A 204 -3.87 -19.37 -27.22
CA GLY A 204 -2.62 -19.89 -27.76
C GLY A 204 -1.99 -20.95 -26.85
N ALA A 205 -1.90 -20.64 -25.55
CA ALA A 205 -1.41 -21.55 -24.52
C ALA A 205 -2.28 -22.80 -24.42
N PHE A 206 -3.61 -22.64 -24.42
CA PHE A 206 -4.55 -23.76 -24.41
C PHE A 206 -4.36 -24.68 -25.64
N LEU A 207 -4.34 -24.11 -26.85
CA LEU A 207 -4.16 -24.89 -28.07
C LEU A 207 -2.78 -25.57 -28.12
N HIS A 208 -1.73 -24.90 -27.66
CA HIS A 208 -0.40 -25.50 -27.54
C HIS A 208 -0.40 -26.65 -26.53
N GLY A 209 -1.00 -26.43 -25.34
CA GLY A 209 -1.20 -27.45 -24.32
C GLY A 209 -1.93 -28.67 -24.85
N CYS A 210 -3.03 -28.49 -25.59
CA CYS A 210 -3.78 -29.60 -26.19
C CYS A 210 -2.90 -30.44 -27.12
N ARG A 211 -2.10 -29.79 -27.96
CA ARG A 211 -1.17 -30.48 -28.88
C ARG A 211 -0.14 -31.30 -28.11
N GLU A 212 0.47 -30.70 -27.08
CA GLU A 212 1.52 -31.35 -26.29
C GLU A 212 0.98 -32.48 -25.41
N VAL A 213 -0.18 -32.30 -24.78
CA VAL A 213 -0.87 -33.35 -24.02
C VAL A 213 -1.21 -34.52 -24.93
N ARG A 214 -1.82 -34.27 -26.09
CA ARG A 214 -2.14 -35.31 -27.07
C ARG A 214 -0.89 -36.05 -27.56
N ARG A 215 0.21 -35.32 -27.82
CA ARG A 215 1.50 -35.91 -28.20
C ARG A 215 2.03 -36.83 -27.11
N ARG A 216 2.01 -36.40 -25.84
CA ARG A 216 2.52 -37.19 -24.72
C ARG A 216 1.66 -38.40 -24.41
N LEU A 217 0.34 -38.25 -24.38
CA LEU A 217 -0.58 -39.38 -24.19
C LEU A 217 -0.40 -40.47 -25.27
N GLY A 218 -0.04 -40.08 -26.50
CA GLY A 218 0.25 -41.04 -27.57
C GLY A 218 1.60 -41.76 -27.44
N LYS A 219 2.57 -41.15 -26.76
CA LYS A 219 3.89 -41.77 -26.50
C LYS A 219 3.91 -42.57 -25.20
N GLU A 220 3.10 -42.19 -24.22
CA GLU A 220 3.16 -42.66 -22.84
C GLU A 220 1.79 -43.15 -22.34
N PRO A 221 1.45 -44.45 -22.53
CA PRO A 221 0.10 -44.96 -22.28
C PRO A 221 -0.35 -44.92 -20.82
N ASN A 222 0.59 -44.84 -19.87
CA ASN A 222 0.29 -44.77 -18.43
C ASN A 222 0.39 -43.36 -17.84
N LEU A 223 0.71 -42.35 -18.66
CA LEU A 223 1.01 -41.00 -18.19
C LEU A 223 -0.11 -40.39 -17.35
N LEU A 224 -1.37 -40.56 -17.77
CA LEU A 224 -2.52 -40.02 -17.07
C LEU A 224 -2.66 -40.64 -15.66
N ALA A 225 -2.61 -41.97 -15.57
CA ALA A 225 -2.72 -42.68 -14.29
C ALA A 225 -1.53 -42.40 -13.35
N GLU A 226 -0.33 -42.17 -13.89
CA GLU A 226 0.84 -41.75 -13.13
C GLU A 226 0.73 -40.30 -12.67
N SER A 227 0.24 -39.40 -13.54
CA SER A 227 0.05 -37.99 -13.22
C SER A 227 -1.03 -37.76 -12.17
N ILE A 228 -2.14 -38.51 -12.20
CA ILE A 228 -3.17 -38.49 -11.14
C ILE A 228 -2.56 -38.89 -9.79
N ARG A 229 -1.76 -39.95 -9.77
CA ARG A 229 -1.08 -40.40 -8.54
C ARG A 229 -0.08 -39.36 -8.05
N ALA A 230 0.70 -38.77 -8.95
CA ALA A 230 1.65 -37.72 -8.61
C ALA A 230 0.95 -36.45 -8.09
N MET A 231 -0.17 -36.05 -8.68
CA MET A 231 -0.97 -34.91 -8.22
C MET A 231 -1.44 -35.13 -6.78
N ARG A 232 -2.00 -36.31 -6.48
CA ARG A 232 -2.49 -36.64 -5.13
C ARG A 232 -1.38 -36.68 -4.08
N ALA A 233 -0.16 -37.00 -4.49
CA ALA A 233 1.02 -37.04 -3.65
C ALA A 233 1.76 -35.69 -3.57
N ASP A 234 1.40 -34.69 -4.38
CA ASP A 234 2.03 -33.38 -4.41
C ASP A 234 1.56 -32.55 -3.20
N ASP A 235 2.46 -32.38 -2.23
CA ASP A 235 2.25 -31.55 -1.04
C ASP A 235 2.60 -30.07 -1.27
N THR A 236 3.17 -29.74 -2.42
CA THR A 236 3.54 -28.37 -2.81
C THR A 236 2.41 -27.62 -3.52
N MET A 237 1.32 -28.30 -3.84
CA MET A 237 0.17 -27.71 -4.53
C MET A 237 -0.62 -26.78 -3.59
N ASP A 238 -1.12 -25.67 -4.12
CA ASP A 238 -1.95 -24.75 -3.35
C ASP A 238 -3.20 -25.43 -2.80
N ARG A 239 -3.61 -25.04 -1.59
CA ARG A 239 -4.74 -25.67 -0.90
C ARG A 239 -6.06 -25.46 -1.64
N HIS A 240 -6.25 -24.31 -2.28
CA HIS A 240 -7.45 -23.99 -3.05
C HIS A 240 -7.50 -24.81 -4.33
N ASP A 241 -6.43 -24.80 -5.14
CA ASP A 241 -6.33 -25.60 -6.36
C ASP A 241 -6.54 -27.09 -6.08
N ARG A 242 -6.01 -27.57 -4.95
CA ARG A 242 -6.21 -28.96 -4.50
C ARG A 242 -7.65 -29.25 -4.11
N ALA A 243 -8.34 -28.31 -3.47
CA ALA A 243 -9.74 -28.48 -3.12
C ALA A 243 -10.61 -28.55 -4.38
N GLU A 244 -10.37 -27.66 -5.35
CA GLU A 244 -11.07 -27.64 -6.64
C GLU A 244 -10.89 -28.94 -7.42
N MET A 245 -9.64 -29.44 -7.53
CA MET A 245 -9.39 -30.72 -8.20
C MET A 245 -10.10 -31.90 -7.51
N LEU A 246 -10.13 -31.93 -6.17
CA LEU A 246 -10.82 -32.99 -5.43
C LEU A 246 -12.34 -32.89 -5.53
N GLU A 247 -12.87 -31.67 -5.64
CA GLU A 247 -14.30 -31.42 -5.90
C GLU A 247 -14.67 -31.94 -7.29
N ASN A 248 -13.88 -31.65 -8.31
CA ASN A 248 -14.10 -32.17 -9.66
C ASN A 248 -13.97 -33.70 -9.73
N GLU A 249 -13.08 -34.32 -8.94
CA GLU A 249 -12.98 -35.79 -8.81
C GLU A 249 -14.25 -36.43 -8.22
N SER A 250 -15.11 -35.66 -7.53
CA SER A 250 -16.36 -36.17 -7.00
C SER A 250 -17.45 -36.38 -8.07
N ASP A 251 -17.30 -35.74 -9.24
CA ASP A 251 -18.20 -35.94 -10.38
C ASP A 251 -17.82 -37.20 -11.15
N LEU A 252 -18.63 -38.25 -10.96
CA LEU A 252 -18.45 -39.55 -11.61
C LEU A 252 -18.67 -39.50 -13.13
N SER A 253 -19.42 -38.54 -13.66
CA SER A 253 -19.61 -38.36 -15.10
C SER A 253 -18.34 -37.79 -15.72
N LEU A 254 -17.82 -36.71 -15.12
CA LEU A 254 -16.57 -36.08 -15.55
C LEU A 254 -15.38 -37.04 -15.45
N MET A 255 -15.26 -37.77 -14.33
CA MET A 255 -14.21 -38.78 -14.16
C MET A 255 -14.27 -39.90 -15.21
N ARG A 256 -15.47 -40.29 -15.68
CA ARG A 256 -15.59 -41.29 -16.75
C ARG A 256 -15.05 -40.76 -18.07
N GLU A 257 -15.36 -39.51 -18.40
CA GLU A 257 -14.81 -38.85 -19.59
C GLU A 257 -13.29 -38.75 -19.51
N VAL A 258 -12.74 -38.31 -18.38
CA VAL A 258 -11.28 -38.22 -18.18
C VAL A 258 -10.60 -39.58 -18.33
N MET A 259 -11.17 -40.66 -17.78
CA MET A 259 -10.55 -41.98 -17.81
C MET A 259 -10.53 -42.65 -19.19
N ILE A 260 -11.33 -42.16 -20.15
CA ILE A 260 -11.30 -42.64 -21.54
C ILE A 260 -10.43 -41.76 -22.45
N VAL A 261 -9.78 -40.71 -21.91
CA VAL A 261 -8.96 -39.80 -22.70
C VAL A 261 -7.76 -40.52 -23.30
N SER A 262 -7.64 -40.40 -24.61
CA SER A 262 -6.59 -40.94 -25.46
C SER A 262 -6.36 -39.96 -26.63
N PRO A 263 -5.29 -40.10 -27.41
CA PRO A 263 -5.09 -39.27 -28.60
C PRO A 263 -6.24 -39.34 -29.62
N GLU A 264 -7.00 -40.44 -29.63
CA GLU A 264 -8.14 -40.68 -30.52
C GLU A 264 -9.44 -40.08 -29.98
N THR A 265 -9.65 -40.13 -28.66
CA THR A 265 -10.87 -39.64 -28.00
C THR A 265 -10.76 -38.19 -27.53
N TRP A 266 -9.58 -37.56 -27.66
CA TRP A 266 -9.33 -36.19 -27.19
C TRP A 266 -10.35 -35.19 -27.72
N ASP A 267 -10.72 -35.28 -29.00
CA ASP A 267 -11.63 -34.31 -29.62
C ASP A 267 -13.12 -34.60 -29.30
N GLU A 268 -13.42 -35.70 -28.58
CA GLU A 268 -14.78 -36.17 -28.25
C GLU A 268 -15.20 -35.89 -26.80
N VAL A 269 -14.24 -35.59 -25.91
CA VAL A 269 -14.51 -35.31 -24.49
C VAL A 269 -14.84 -33.84 -24.26
N SER A 270 -15.53 -33.55 -23.15
CA SER A 270 -15.89 -32.18 -22.77
C SER A 270 -14.68 -31.29 -22.46
N GLU A 271 -14.89 -29.98 -22.54
CA GLU A 271 -13.89 -28.97 -22.15
C GLU A 271 -13.51 -29.09 -20.67
N ASP A 272 -14.47 -29.45 -19.80
CA ASP A 272 -14.21 -29.72 -18.39
C ASP A 272 -13.28 -30.93 -18.22
N ALA A 273 -13.45 -31.98 -19.02
CA ALA A 273 -12.54 -33.13 -19.03
C ALA A 273 -11.14 -32.73 -19.51
N HIS A 274 -11.01 -31.84 -20.51
CA HIS A 274 -9.71 -31.29 -20.91
C HIS A 274 -9.05 -30.52 -19.78
N HIS A 275 -9.77 -29.62 -19.12
CA HIS A 275 -9.26 -28.85 -17.97
C HIS A 275 -8.78 -29.78 -16.85
N MET A 276 -9.52 -30.84 -16.56
CA MET A 276 -9.14 -31.81 -15.54
C MET A 276 -7.87 -32.58 -15.93
N VAL A 277 -7.75 -33.02 -17.19
CA VAL A 277 -6.52 -33.66 -17.69
C VAL A 277 -5.34 -32.69 -17.65
N PHE A 278 -5.54 -31.41 -17.98
CA PHE A 278 -4.50 -30.39 -17.83
C PHE A 278 -4.02 -30.28 -16.39
N GLY A 279 -4.93 -30.18 -15.41
CA GLY A 279 -4.58 -30.11 -13.99
C GLY A 279 -3.80 -31.33 -13.48
N TYR A 280 -4.08 -32.52 -14.03
CA TYR A 280 -3.31 -33.72 -13.71
C TYR A 280 -1.90 -33.68 -14.31
N LEU A 281 -1.78 -33.42 -15.61
CA LEU A 281 -0.52 -33.60 -16.35
C LEU A 281 0.44 -32.42 -16.20
N ILE A 282 -0.08 -31.19 -16.15
CA ILE A 282 0.71 -29.96 -16.12
C ILE A 282 0.81 -29.46 -14.70
N LYS A 283 2.04 -29.27 -14.21
CA LYS A 283 2.29 -28.64 -12.91
C LYS A 283 2.21 -27.12 -13.01
N GLN A 284 2.74 -26.55 -14.09
CA GLN A 284 2.73 -25.11 -14.33
C GLN A 284 2.91 -24.82 -15.83
N ILE A 285 2.23 -23.79 -16.33
CA ILE A 285 2.60 -23.14 -17.60
C ILE A 285 3.27 -21.82 -17.24
N GLY A 286 4.49 -21.60 -17.73
CA GLY A 286 5.22 -20.36 -17.48
C GLY A 286 4.58 -19.17 -18.22
N PRO A 287 4.95 -17.93 -17.85
CA PRO A 287 4.35 -16.74 -18.44
C PRO A 287 4.55 -16.70 -19.97
N PRO A 288 3.55 -16.25 -20.75
CA PRO A 288 3.66 -16.14 -22.20
C PRO A 288 4.88 -15.32 -22.63
N GLY A 289 5.74 -15.93 -23.44
CA GLY A 289 6.91 -15.29 -24.04
C GLY A 289 6.57 -14.33 -25.19
N PRO A 290 7.54 -13.53 -25.67
CA PRO A 290 7.35 -12.55 -26.73
C PRO A 290 6.68 -13.10 -28.01
N LEU A 291 5.92 -12.24 -28.68
CA LEU A 291 5.35 -12.54 -30.00
C LEU A 291 6.48 -12.71 -31.03
N GLY A 292 6.40 -13.78 -31.82
CA GLY A 292 7.41 -14.13 -32.83
C GLY A 292 8.35 -15.28 -32.44
N LEU A 293 8.33 -15.72 -31.19
CA LEU A 293 9.00 -16.96 -30.78
C LEU A 293 8.16 -18.21 -31.13
N PRO A 294 8.77 -19.39 -31.29
CA PRO A 294 8.05 -20.65 -31.41
C PRO A 294 7.18 -20.95 -30.19
N ASP A 295 6.05 -21.65 -30.38
CA ASP A 295 5.10 -21.94 -29.31
C ASP A 295 5.73 -22.58 -28.06
N ALA A 296 6.71 -23.47 -28.23
CA ALA A 296 7.40 -24.13 -27.12
C ALA A 296 8.24 -23.16 -26.25
N GLU A 297 8.77 -22.09 -26.84
CA GLU A 297 9.48 -21.03 -26.12
C GLU A 297 8.50 -19.99 -25.57
N ARG A 298 7.35 -19.82 -26.22
CA ARG A 298 6.30 -18.90 -25.76
C ARG A 298 5.50 -19.45 -24.59
N PHE A 299 5.24 -20.74 -24.55
CA PHE A 299 4.39 -21.38 -23.55
C PHE A 299 5.14 -22.53 -22.89
N PRO A 300 6.17 -22.24 -22.07
CA PRO A 300 6.96 -23.31 -21.45
C PRO A 300 6.08 -24.10 -20.47
N ILE A 301 5.96 -25.41 -20.73
CA ILE A 301 5.17 -26.34 -19.90
C ILE A 301 6.10 -27.05 -18.93
N VAL A 302 5.79 -26.96 -17.64
CA VAL A 302 6.38 -27.79 -16.59
C VAL A 302 5.44 -28.96 -16.35
N TRP A 303 5.85 -30.15 -16.79
CA TRP A 303 5.09 -31.37 -16.59
C TRP A 303 5.18 -31.87 -15.15
N ARG A 304 4.09 -32.44 -14.65
CA ARG A 304 4.06 -33.06 -13.33
C ARG A 304 4.91 -34.34 -13.29
N ILE A 305 4.82 -35.15 -14.33
CA ILE A 305 5.75 -36.24 -14.60
C ILE A 305 6.73 -35.76 -15.67
N PRO A 306 8.04 -35.59 -15.35
CA PRO A 306 9.04 -35.19 -16.32
C PRO A 306 9.04 -36.12 -17.54
N GLU A 307 9.39 -35.59 -18.71
CA GLU A 307 9.56 -36.43 -19.90
C GLU A 307 10.71 -37.43 -19.66
N PRO A 308 10.57 -38.69 -20.10
CA PRO A 308 11.68 -39.62 -20.05
C PRO A 308 12.85 -39.06 -20.86
N VAL A 309 14.03 -39.00 -20.23
CA VAL A 309 15.25 -38.57 -20.91
C VAL A 309 15.51 -39.54 -22.06
N GLU A 310 15.46 -39.07 -23.31
CA GLU A 310 15.82 -39.89 -24.47
C GLU A 310 17.24 -40.40 -24.27
N GLY A 311 17.37 -41.73 -24.15
CA GLY A 311 18.65 -42.44 -24.13
C GLY A 311 19.09 -42.84 -25.54
#